data_AF-A0A6B3UPW4-F1
#
_entry.id   AF-A0A6B3UPW4-F1
#
_cell.length_a   1.000
_cell.length_b   1.000
_cell.length_c   1.000
_cell.angle_alpha   90.00
_cell.angle_beta   90.00
_cell.angle_gamma   90.00
#
_symmetry.space_group_name_H-M   'P 1'
#
loop_
_entity.id
_entity.type
_entity.pdbx_description
1 polymer ?
#
loop_
_entity_poly.entity_id
_entity_poly.type
_entity_poly.pdbx_seq_one_letter_code
_entity_poly.pdbx_strand_id
1 'polypeptide(L)'
;AEARAALAEARDRLARDAVPPPPPKARNRPDPAFEAAYLARERLAKEGAELLDRWAPVIEARALVAEGKAAQALPLAQGVTLDEPRLRADLMNAVRAGLPAAEQAKLPAPAQLPTRHDLLARLPKSIVLAFLMESLPQAERAEDLPRYKAGAVSAWSGWDIDPRTDGVKVTFRHNGTAPAAVEEMALLRAAEAALAAGKPGMVVLDRKDLRQMLVQTYNGVPTGAATPAGFSTELEVRFVDAASGGGGDGYGGGWRVLDAAAVRAALAPAYPARTAER
;
A
#
# COMPACT_ATOMS: atom_id res chain seq x y z
N ALA A 1 -15.69 -11.06 17.04
CA ALA A 1 -16.64 -10.50 16.06
C ALA A 1 -15.91 -9.79 14.91
N GLU A 2 -15.02 -8.83 15.21
CA GLU A 2 -14.29 -8.04 14.20
C GLU A 2 -13.51 -8.88 13.17
N ALA A 3 -12.77 -9.90 13.61
CA ALA A 3 -11.99 -10.75 12.68
C ALA A 3 -12.87 -11.53 11.68
N ARG A 4 -14.08 -11.96 12.08
CA ARG A 4 -15.04 -12.61 11.16
C ARG A 4 -15.57 -11.61 10.14
N ALA A 5 -15.88 -10.39 10.58
CA ALA A 5 -16.34 -9.32 9.69
C ALA A 5 -15.24 -8.91 8.68
N ALA A 6 -14.00 -8.76 9.13
CA ALA A 6 -12.86 -8.47 8.27
C ALA A 6 -12.61 -9.57 7.23
N LEU A 7 -12.75 -10.85 7.61
CA LEU A 7 -12.66 -11.97 6.67
C LEU A 7 -13.75 -11.91 5.60
N ALA A 8 -15.00 -11.63 5.99
CA ALA A 8 -16.11 -11.49 5.04
C ALA A 8 -15.88 -10.31 4.09
N GLU A 9 -15.47 -9.16 4.62
CA GLU A 9 -15.17 -7.98 3.81
C GLU A 9 -14.01 -8.23 2.83
N ALA A 10 -12.97 -8.93 3.26
CA ALA A 10 -11.85 -9.31 2.39
C ALA A 10 -12.31 -10.22 1.24
N ARG A 11 -13.18 -11.21 1.51
CA ARG A 11 -13.78 -12.05 0.47
C ARG A 11 -14.61 -11.23 -0.52
N ASP A 12 -15.41 -10.29 -0.04
CA ASP A 12 -16.23 -9.42 -0.89
C ASP A 12 -15.38 -8.49 -1.77
N ARG A 13 -14.22 -8.01 -1.27
CA ARG A 13 -13.26 -7.25 -2.09
C ARG A 13 -12.67 -8.13 -3.20
N LEU A 14 -12.16 -9.31 -2.88
CA LEU A 14 -11.60 -10.23 -3.89
C LEU A 14 -12.64 -10.65 -4.95
N ALA A 15 -13.88 -10.89 -4.52
CA ALA A 15 -14.97 -11.22 -5.44
C ALA A 15 -15.26 -10.09 -6.43
N ARG A 16 -15.19 -8.82 -6.00
CA ARG A 16 -15.34 -7.65 -6.87
C ARG A 16 -14.18 -7.50 -7.85
N ASP A 17 -12.96 -7.76 -7.40
CA ASP A 17 -11.76 -7.66 -8.26
C ASP A 17 -11.70 -8.75 -9.34
N ALA A 18 -12.40 -9.87 -9.11
CA ALA A 18 -12.56 -10.96 -10.07
C ALA A 18 -13.68 -10.73 -11.11
N VAL A 19 -14.49 -9.67 -10.98
CA VAL A 19 -15.54 -9.38 -11.97
C VAL A 19 -14.89 -8.89 -13.27
N PRO A 20 -15.18 -9.51 -14.42
CA PRO A 20 -14.67 -9.03 -15.69
C PRO A 20 -15.17 -7.60 -15.95
N PRO A 21 -14.28 -6.67 -16.29
CA PRO A 21 -14.69 -5.32 -16.63
C PRO A 21 -15.54 -5.34 -17.91
N PRO A 22 -16.45 -4.37 -18.10
CA PRO A 22 -17.34 -4.35 -19.26
C PRO A 22 -16.52 -4.35 -20.56
N PRO A 23 -16.98 -5.07 -21.61
CA PRO A 23 -16.26 -5.15 -22.86
C PRO A 23 -16.08 -3.75 -23.47
N PRO A 24 -14.94 -3.46 -24.13
CA PRO A 24 -14.77 -2.23 -24.86
C PRO A 24 -15.88 -2.10 -25.92
N LYS A 25 -16.33 -0.86 -26.19
CA LYS A 25 -17.35 -0.59 -27.21
C LYS A 25 -16.92 -1.25 -28.54
N ALA A 26 -17.88 -1.86 -29.25
CA ALA A 26 -17.71 -2.77 -30.41
C ALA A 26 -16.79 -2.32 -31.57
N ARG A 27 -16.27 -1.09 -31.55
CA ARG A 27 -15.34 -0.55 -32.55
C ARG A 27 -13.86 -0.70 -32.20
N ASN A 28 -13.50 -1.04 -30.97
CA ASN A 28 -12.09 -1.17 -30.56
C ASN A 28 -11.78 -2.62 -30.20
N ARG A 29 -10.70 -3.17 -30.77
CA ARG A 29 -10.12 -4.42 -30.28
C ARG A 29 -9.78 -4.26 -28.79
N PRO A 30 -9.93 -5.31 -27.95
CA PRO A 30 -9.46 -5.28 -26.58
C PRO A 30 -7.99 -4.91 -26.53
N ASP A 31 -7.64 -3.95 -25.68
CA ASP A 31 -6.24 -3.61 -25.42
C ASP A 31 -5.56 -4.84 -24.78
N PRO A 32 -4.52 -5.44 -25.39
CA PRO A 32 -3.81 -6.58 -24.82
C PRO A 32 -3.29 -6.32 -23.40
N ALA A 33 -2.94 -5.07 -23.08
CA ALA A 33 -2.51 -4.70 -21.73
C ALA A 33 -3.66 -4.79 -20.71
N PHE A 34 -4.89 -4.46 -21.15
CA PHE A 34 -6.08 -4.55 -20.33
C PHE A 34 -6.48 -6.01 -20.04
N GLU A 35 -6.43 -6.87 -21.05
CA GLU A 35 -6.69 -8.30 -20.89
C GLU A 35 -5.65 -8.95 -19.97
N ALA A 36 -4.37 -8.63 -20.16
CA ALA A 36 -3.31 -9.10 -19.26
C ALA A 36 -3.50 -8.63 -17.81
N ALA A 37 -3.90 -7.37 -17.60
CA ALA A 37 -4.19 -6.84 -16.28
C ALA A 37 -5.40 -7.51 -15.62
N TYR A 38 -6.45 -7.81 -16.39
CA TYR A 38 -7.60 -8.57 -15.88
C TYR A 38 -7.21 -9.99 -15.46
N LEU A 39 -6.51 -10.74 -16.32
CA LEU A 39 -6.07 -12.10 -15.99
C LEU A 39 -5.15 -12.14 -14.77
N ALA A 40 -4.27 -11.12 -14.62
CA ALA A 40 -3.43 -10.98 -13.43
C ALA A 40 -4.26 -10.76 -12.16
N ARG A 41 -5.27 -9.88 -12.20
CA ARG A 41 -6.19 -9.65 -11.07
C ARG A 41 -7.01 -10.90 -10.75
N GLU A 42 -7.53 -11.58 -11.76
CA GLU A 42 -8.31 -12.81 -11.58
C GLU A 42 -7.46 -13.90 -10.90
N ARG A 43 -6.20 -14.08 -11.33
CA ARG A 43 -5.27 -15.02 -10.69
C ARG A 43 -5.01 -14.64 -9.23
N LEU A 44 -4.69 -13.37 -8.96
CA LEU A 44 -4.45 -12.89 -7.60
C LEU A 44 -5.70 -13.02 -6.72
N ALA A 45 -6.89 -12.81 -7.27
CA ALA A 45 -8.14 -12.99 -6.55
C ALA A 45 -8.36 -14.44 -6.13
N LYS A 46 -8.04 -15.41 -7.02
CA LYS A 46 -8.08 -16.85 -6.72
C LYS A 46 -7.07 -17.23 -5.63
N GLU A 47 -5.81 -16.83 -5.79
CA GLU A 47 -4.75 -17.07 -4.79
C GLU A 47 -5.11 -16.46 -3.43
N GLY A 48 -5.68 -15.24 -3.44
CA GLY A 48 -6.16 -14.55 -2.25
C GLY A 48 -7.32 -15.30 -1.58
N ALA A 49 -8.28 -15.81 -2.34
CA ALA A 49 -9.41 -16.57 -1.81
C ALA A 49 -8.94 -17.87 -1.13
N GLU A 50 -8.03 -18.61 -1.77
CA GLU A 50 -7.41 -19.80 -1.20
C GLU A 50 -6.65 -19.49 0.11
N LEU A 51 -5.95 -18.35 0.17
CA LEU A 51 -5.29 -17.90 1.39
C LEU A 51 -6.33 -17.59 2.49
N LEU A 52 -7.40 -16.85 2.19
CA LEU A 52 -8.46 -16.55 3.15
C LEU A 52 -9.15 -17.82 3.67
N ASP A 53 -9.35 -18.82 2.81
CA ASP A 53 -9.94 -20.10 3.20
C ASP A 53 -9.04 -20.90 4.15
N ARG A 54 -7.71 -20.82 4.00
CA ARG A 54 -6.75 -21.37 4.97
C ARG A 54 -6.85 -20.69 6.35
N TRP A 55 -7.14 -19.38 6.37
CA TRP A 55 -7.25 -18.61 7.62
C TRP A 55 -8.61 -18.71 8.30
N ALA A 56 -9.68 -18.98 7.55
CA ALA A 56 -11.05 -19.09 8.06
C ALA A 56 -11.19 -20.02 9.29
N PRO A 57 -10.69 -21.28 9.28
CA PRO A 57 -10.83 -22.17 10.45
C PRO A 57 -10.05 -21.67 11.67
N VAL A 58 -8.95 -20.94 11.47
CA VAL A 58 -8.13 -20.36 12.55
C VAL A 58 -8.90 -19.24 13.26
N ILE A 59 -9.48 -18.34 12.45
CA ILE A 59 -10.30 -17.22 12.95
C ILE A 59 -11.52 -17.76 13.71
N GLU A 60 -12.18 -18.78 13.16
CA GLU A 60 -13.35 -19.40 13.79
C GLU A 60 -12.99 -20.11 15.10
N ALA A 61 -11.93 -20.92 15.12
CA ALA A 61 -11.47 -21.58 16.33
C ALA A 61 -11.10 -20.57 17.43
N ARG A 62 -10.40 -19.48 17.08
CA ARG A 62 -10.08 -18.39 18.03
C ARG A 62 -11.32 -17.73 18.61
N ALA A 63 -12.31 -17.45 17.76
CA ALA A 63 -13.54 -16.83 18.20
C ALA A 63 -14.34 -17.75 19.13
N LEU A 64 -14.42 -19.06 18.83
CA LEU A 64 -15.02 -20.04 19.72
C LEU A 64 -14.32 -20.13 21.08
N VAL A 65 -12.97 -20.08 21.11
CA VAL A 65 -12.22 -20.02 22.38
C VAL A 65 -12.59 -18.75 23.17
N ALA A 66 -12.64 -17.58 22.51
CA ALA A 66 -13.01 -16.33 23.17
C ALA A 66 -14.46 -16.33 23.69
N GLU A 67 -15.36 -17.09 23.05
CA GLU A 67 -16.74 -17.32 23.48
C GLU A 67 -16.88 -18.39 24.58
N GLY A 68 -15.77 -18.96 25.08
CA GLY A 68 -15.78 -20.03 26.09
C GLY A 68 -16.19 -21.41 25.54
N LYS A 69 -16.26 -21.58 24.22
CA LYS A 69 -16.66 -22.82 23.52
C LYS A 69 -15.43 -23.61 23.04
N ALA A 70 -14.42 -23.76 23.88
CA ALA A 70 -13.14 -24.39 23.50
C ALA A 70 -13.30 -25.83 22.97
N ALA A 71 -14.29 -26.59 23.47
CA ALA A 71 -14.59 -27.94 22.97
C ALA A 71 -15.00 -27.95 21.48
N GLN A 72 -15.71 -26.92 21.01
CA GLN A 72 -16.08 -26.76 19.60
C GLN A 72 -14.90 -26.27 18.75
N ALA A 73 -13.99 -25.50 19.35
CA ALA A 73 -12.78 -25.00 18.69
C ALA A 73 -11.73 -26.09 18.43
N LEU A 74 -11.69 -27.13 19.27
CA LEU A 74 -10.68 -28.19 19.20
C LEU A 74 -10.62 -28.91 17.83
N PRO A 75 -11.72 -29.45 17.26
CA PRO A 75 -11.65 -30.13 15.97
C PRO A 75 -11.21 -29.18 14.83
N LEU A 76 -11.61 -27.90 14.88
CA LEU A 76 -11.15 -26.90 13.92
C LEU A 76 -9.65 -26.70 14.03
N ALA A 77 -9.13 -26.46 15.24
CA ALA A 77 -7.72 -26.24 15.50
C ALA A 77 -6.83 -27.43 15.12
N GLN A 78 -7.32 -28.67 15.26
CA GLN A 78 -6.62 -29.87 14.82
C GLN A 78 -6.56 -30.00 13.29
N GLY A 79 -7.60 -29.53 12.58
CA GLY A 79 -7.67 -29.54 11.12
C GLY A 79 -6.93 -28.38 10.43
N VAL A 80 -6.42 -27.41 11.19
CA VAL A 80 -5.71 -26.25 10.63
C VAL A 80 -4.36 -26.68 10.01
N THR A 81 -4.23 -26.46 8.71
CA THR A 81 -2.98 -26.56 7.96
C THR A 81 -2.41 -25.17 7.70
N LEU A 82 -1.78 -24.57 8.72
CA LEU A 82 -0.99 -23.36 8.57
C LEU A 82 0.47 -23.71 8.30
N ASP A 83 1.08 -23.02 7.33
CA ASP A 83 2.51 -23.12 7.03
C ASP A 83 3.37 -22.54 8.16
N GLU A 84 2.79 -21.72 9.04
CA GLU A 84 3.45 -21.10 10.20
C GLU A 84 3.25 -21.94 11.48
N PRO A 85 4.26 -22.70 11.93
CA PRO A 85 4.11 -23.61 13.07
C PRO A 85 3.77 -22.89 14.37
N ARG A 86 4.15 -21.60 14.50
CA ARG A 86 3.90 -20.81 15.70
C ARG A 86 2.42 -20.50 15.91
N LEU A 87 1.74 -20.09 14.85
CA LEU A 87 0.31 -19.78 14.91
C LEU A 87 -0.51 -21.02 15.26
N ARG A 88 -0.12 -22.18 14.72
CA ARG A 88 -0.75 -23.46 15.06
C ARG A 88 -0.54 -23.81 16.53
N ALA A 89 0.69 -23.68 17.04
CA ALA A 89 0.99 -23.95 18.45
C ALA A 89 0.27 -22.97 19.40
N ASP A 90 0.23 -21.69 19.05
CA ASP A 90 -0.48 -20.64 19.79
C ASP A 90 -1.99 -20.90 19.84
N LEU A 91 -2.60 -21.26 18.70
CA LEU A 91 -4.01 -21.67 18.63
C LEU A 91 -4.29 -22.89 19.52
N MET A 92 -3.47 -23.94 19.42
CA MET A 92 -3.64 -25.16 20.23
C MET A 92 -3.48 -24.90 21.73
N ASN A 93 -2.56 -24.01 22.12
CA ASN A 93 -2.38 -23.60 23.50
C ASN A 93 -3.60 -22.81 24.01
N ALA A 94 -4.15 -21.91 23.19
CA ALA A 94 -5.37 -21.17 23.54
C ALA A 94 -6.59 -22.08 23.69
N VAL A 95 -6.77 -23.05 22.78
CA VAL A 95 -7.82 -24.06 22.88
C VAL A 95 -7.66 -24.88 24.16
N ARG A 96 -6.46 -25.40 24.44
CA ARG A 96 -6.20 -26.15 25.67
C ARG A 96 -6.60 -25.35 26.91
N ALA A 97 -6.21 -24.08 26.99
CA ALA A 97 -6.47 -23.25 28.16
C ALA A 97 -7.97 -23.09 28.47
N GLY A 98 -8.83 -23.17 27.45
CA GLY A 98 -10.28 -23.10 27.61
C GLY A 98 -10.98 -24.44 27.91
N LEU A 99 -10.26 -25.57 27.90
CA LEU A 99 -10.84 -26.90 28.16
C LEU A 99 -10.77 -27.29 29.66
N PRO A 100 -11.63 -28.18 30.15
CA PRO A 100 -11.50 -28.77 31.49
C PRO A 100 -10.19 -29.55 31.64
N ALA A 101 -9.59 -29.57 32.84
CA ALA A 101 -8.31 -30.23 33.10
C ALA A 101 -8.24 -31.70 32.64
N ALA A 102 -9.35 -32.45 32.77
CA ALA A 102 -9.45 -33.83 32.30
C ALA A 102 -9.31 -33.98 30.77
N GLU A 103 -9.72 -32.97 30.00
CA GLU A 103 -9.55 -32.93 28.54
C GLU A 103 -8.18 -32.37 28.15
N GLN A 104 -7.66 -31.40 28.90
CA GLN A 104 -6.30 -30.87 28.68
C GLN A 104 -5.22 -31.95 28.76
N ALA A 105 -5.40 -32.93 29.66
CA ALA A 105 -4.51 -34.07 29.84
C ALA A 105 -4.49 -35.03 28.64
N LYS A 106 -5.52 -35.01 27.78
CA LYS A 106 -5.60 -35.83 26.57
C LYS A 106 -4.89 -35.19 25.37
N LEU A 107 -4.52 -33.91 25.46
CA LEU A 107 -3.85 -33.18 24.39
C LEU A 107 -2.31 -33.33 24.48
N PRO A 108 -1.57 -33.26 23.35
CA PRO A 108 -0.11 -33.20 23.37
C PRO A 108 0.38 -32.05 24.24
N ALA A 109 1.51 -32.16 24.95
CA ALA A 109 2.04 -31.10 25.81
C ALA A 109 2.09 -29.73 25.11
N PRO A 110 1.90 -28.60 25.83
CA PRO A 110 1.85 -27.29 25.20
C PRO A 110 3.16 -27.06 24.47
N ALA A 111 3.07 -26.76 23.18
CA ALA A 111 4.26 -26.46 22.40
C ALA A 111 4.90 -25.23 23.04
N GLN A 112 6.15 -25.38 23.50
CA GLN A 112 6.92 -24.26 23.99
C GLN A 112 7.25 -23.38 22.78
N LEU A 113 6.46 -22.33 22.61
CA LEU A 113 6.77 -21.30 21.63
C LEU A 113 7.99 -20.54 22.16
N PRO A 114 9.10 -20.48 21.41
CA PRO A 114 10.19 -19.59 21.79
C PRO A 114 9.62 -18.18 21.86
N THR A 115 9.78 -17.53 23.00
CA THR A 115 9.31 -16.16 23.15
C THR A 115 10.08 -15.25 22.19
N ARG A 116 9.51 -14.08 21.86
CA ARG A 116 10.25 -13.06 21.10
C ARG A 116 11.59 -12.73 21.79
N HIS A 117 11.62 -12.76 23.12
CA HIS A 117 12.82 -12.59 23.91
C HIS A 117 13.84 -13.71 23.66
N ASP A 118 13.42 -14.98 23.59
CA ASP A 118 14.31 -16.12 23.31
C ASP A 118 14.95 -16.05 21.92
N LEU A 119 14.22 -15.52 20.94
CA LEU A 119 14.73 -15.35 19.58
C LEU A 119 15.73 -14.19 19.50
N LEU A 120 15.42 -13.06 20.14
CA LEU A 120 16.31 -11.90 20.20
C LEU A 120 17.56 -12.19 21.03
N ALA A 121 17.45 -12.98 22.10
CA ALA A 121 18.57 -13.41 22.93
C ALA A 121 19.55 -14.34 22.18
N ARG A 122 19.09 -15.02 21.13
CA ARG A 122 19.91 -15.88 20.26
C ARG A 122 20.62 -15.12 19.15
N LEU A 123 20.22 -13.87 18.87
CA LEU A 123 20.91 -13.04 17.90
C LEU A 123 22.14 -12.39 18.57
N PRO A 124 23.29 -12.31 17.88
CA PRO A 124 24.42 -11.52 18.34
C PRO A 124 23.98 -10.09 18.63
N LYS A 125 24.34 -9.53 19.79
CA LYS A 125 23.94 -8.16 20.19
C LYS A 125 24.32 -7.09 19.15
N SER A 126 25.41 -7.31 18.41
CA SER A 126 25.84 -6.47 17.29
C SER A 126 24.86 -6.48 16.13
N ILE A 127 24.26 -7.63 15.80
CA ILE A 127 23.23 -7.75 14.77
C ILE A 127 21.95 -7.03 15.22
N VAL A 128 21.58 -7.15 16.50
CA VAL A 128 20.36 -6.50 17.01
C VAL A 128 20.47 -4.98 16.94
N LEU A 129 21.60 -4.38 17.32
CA LEU A 129 21.76 -2.92 17.25
C LEU A 129 21.87 -2.42 15.80
N ALA A 130 22.66 -3.08 14.96
CA ALA A 130 22.78 -2.71 13.54
C ALA A 130 21.41 -2.81 12.84
N PHE A 131 20.69 -3.92 13.06
CA PHE A 131 19.36 -4.12 12.53
C PHE A 131 18.37 -3.09 13.06
N LEU A 132 18.42 -2.74 14.35
CA LEU A 132 17.57 -1.69 14.93
C LEU A 132 17.85 -0.34 14.26
N MET A 133 19.11 0.04 14.10
CA MET A 133 19.50 1.30 13.47
C MET A 133 19.16 1.36 11.98
N GLU A 134 19.24 0.23 11.27
CA GLU A 134 18.80 0.11 9.86
C GLU A 134 17.27 0.11 9.70
N SER A 135 16.54 -0.34 10.73
CA SER A 135 15.07 -0.40 10.72
C SER A 135 14.41 0.85 11.31
N LEU A 136 15.16 1.73 11.95
CA LEU A 136 14.68 3.07 12.26
C LEU A 136 14.51 3.86 10.95
N PRO A 137 13.37 4.53 10.75
CA PRO A 137 13.24 5.46 9.63
C PRO A 137 14.36 6.50 9.75
N GLN A 138 15.09 6.74 8.66
CA GLN A 138 16.05 7.83 8.64
C GLN A 138 15.28 9.11 8.95
N ALA A 139 15.73 9.86 9.96
CA ALA A 139 15.12 11.14 10.28
C ALA A 139 15.26 12.03 9.05
N GLU A 140 14.14 12.38 8.41
CA GLU A 140 14.13 13.30 7.29
C GLU A 140 14.76 14.62 7.74
N ARG A 141 15.87 15.00 7.12
CA ARG A 141 16.47 16.31 7.37
C ARG A 141 15.83 17.31 6.43
N ALA A 142 15.74 18.55 6.87
CA ALA A 142 15.27 19.65 6.00
C ALA A 142 16.10 19.78 4.71
N GLU A 143 17.34 19.28 4.72
CA GLU A 143 18.24 19.21 3.57
C GLU A 143 17.86 18.13 2.55
N ASP A 144 17.19 17.07 3.00
CA ASP A 144 16.73 15.93 2.18
C ASP A 144 15.35 16.18 1.58
N LEU A 145 14.65 17.23 2.03
CA LEU A 145 13.37 17.64 1.46
C LEU A 145 13.60 18.25 0.07
N PRO A 146 12.83 17.82 -0.94
CA PRO A 146 13.02 18.32 -2.30
C PRO A 146 12.78 19.82 -2.35
N ARG A 147 13.63 20.53 -3.09
CA ARG A 147 13.47 21.97 -3.28
C ARG A 147 12.25 22.22 -4.15
N TYR A 148 11.21 22.85 -3.58
CA TYR A 148 10.06 23.35 -4.33
C TYR A 148 10.45 24.58 -5.15
N LYS A 149 11.26 24.41 -6.20
CA LYS A 149 11.63 25.47 -7.14
C LYS A 149 10.88 25.29 -8.45
N ALA A 150 10.32 26.37 -8.98
CA ALA A 150 9.83 26.38 -10.34
C ALA A 150 11.03 26.32 -11.31
N GLY A 151 11.15 25.23 -12.05
CA GLY A 151 12.27 25.02 -12.98
C GLY A 151 12.30 23.59 -13.52
N ALA A 152 12.78 23.46 -14.75
CA ALA A 152 12.77 22.24 -15.53
C ALA A 152 13.27 21.01 -14.75
N VAL A 153 12.58 19.88 -14.94
CA VAL A 153 13.01 18.56 -14.49
C VAL A 153 14.42 18.29 -14.98
N SER A 154 15.36 18.21 -14.04
CA SER A 154 16.63 17.55 -14.34
C SER A 154 16.39 16.04 -14.37
N ALA A 155 17.32 15.26 -14.93
CA ALA A 155 17.24 13.81 -14.89
C ALA A 155 17.06 13.24 -13.45
N TRP A 156 17.43 14.02 -12.43
CA TRP A 156 17.61 13.57 -11.04
C TRP A 156 16.62 14.19 -10.03
N SER A 157 16.07 15.37 -10.33
CA SER A 157 15.15 16.06 -9.43
C SER A 157 14.32 17.11 -10.14
N GLY A 158 13.09 17.30 -9.66
CA GLY A 158 12.19 18.36 -10.10
C GLY A 158 10.76 17.87 -10.36
N TRP A 159 9.96 18.72 -10.98
CA TRP A 159 8.60 18.40 -11.38
C TRP A 159 8.30 18.82 -12.81
N ASP A 160 7.43 18.05 -13.48
CA ASP A 160 6.93 18.31 -14.82
C ASP A 160 5.41 18.35 -14.81
N ILE A 161 4.83 19.20 -15.66
CA ILE A 161 3.39 19.23 -15.92
C ILE A 161 3.22 19.12 -17.43
N ASP A 162 2.68 17.98 -17.85
CA ASP A 162 2.40 17.68 -19.25
C ASP A 162 0.88 17.76 -19.49
N PRO A 163 0.39 18.76 -20.24
CA PRO A 163 -1.03 18.87 -20.57
C PRO A 163 -1.51 17.65 -21.38
N ARG A 164 -2.66 17.10 -21.00
CA ARG A 164 -3.31 15.98 -21.70
C ARG A 164 -4.69 16.42 -22.19
N THR A 165 -5.26 15.67 -23.14
CA THR A 165 -6.62 15.92 -23.67
C THR A 165 -7.67 15.99 -22.55
N ASP A 166 -7.42 15.24 -21.48
CA ASP A 166 -8.39 14.87 -20.46
C ASP A 166 -7.96 15.35 -19.05
N GLY A 167 -6.97 16.23 -18.96
CA GLY A 167 -6.39 16.71 -17.70
C GLY A 167 -4.93 17.10 -17.84
N VAL A 168 -4.16 16.88 -16.78
CA VAL A 168 -2.70 17.10 -16.76
C VAL A 168 -2.01 15.89 -16.17
N LYS A 169 -0.83 15.56 -16.66
CA LYS A 169 0.09 14.63 -16.00
C LYS A 169 1.09 15.44 -15.19
N VAL A 170 1.06 15.28 -13.86
CA VAL A 170 2.03 15.87 -12.95
C VAL A 170 3.05 14.80 -12.58
N THR A 171 4.32 15.06 -12.82
CA THR A 171 5.40 14.16 -12.42
C THR A 171 6.28 14.87 -11.42
N PHE A 172 6.53 14.25 -10.27
CA PHE A 172 7.54 14.70 -9.31
C PHE A 172 8.60 13.63 -9.14
N ARG A 173 9.88 14.02 -9.14
CA ARG A 173 11.00 13.10 -8.91
C ARG A 173 12.02 13.71 -7.96
N HIS A 174 12.57 12.88 -7.08
CA HIS A 174 13.70 13.29 -6.25
C HIS A 174 14.57 12.11 -5.81
N ASN A 175 15.87 12.39 -5.69
CA ASN A 175 16.85 11.46 -5.18
C ASN A 175 16.99 11.60 -3.66
N GLY A 176 17.06 10.48 -2.93
CA GLY A 176 17.34 10.49 -1.50
C GLY A 176 16.21 10.97 -0.58
N THR A 177 15.00 11.21 -1.11
CA THR A 177 13.81 11.54 -0.30
C THR A 177 12.94 10.29 -0.09
N ALA A 178 12.14 10.26 0.98
CA ALA A 178 11.15 9.20 1.18
C ALA A 178 10.08 9.19 0.07
N PRO A 179 9.51 8.03 -0.27
CA PRO A 179 8.45 7.94 -1.28
C PRO A 179 7.23 8.79 -0.91
N ALA A 180 6.85 8.83 0.36
CA ALA A 180 5.72 9.62 0.84
C ALA A 180 5.88 11.12 0.52
N ALA A 181 7.07 11.68 0.73
CA ALA A 181 7.31 13.09 0.43
C ALA A 181 7.29 13.38 -1.09
N VAL A 182 7.73 12.44 -1.94
CA VAL A 182 7.59 12.57 -3.41
C VAL A 182 6.11 12.58 -3.82
N GLU A 183 5.29 11.72 -3.21
CA GLU A 183 3.85 11.67 -3.45
C GLU A 183 3.15 12.96 -3.01
N GLU A 184 3.43 13.43 -1.81
CA GLU A 184 2.87 14.66 -1.25
C GLU A 184 3.25 15.88 -2.11
N MET A 185 4.49 15.94 -2.59
CA MET A 185 4.91 17.04 -3.46
C MET A 185 4.30 16.98 -4.87
N ALA A 186 4.11 15.79 -5.44
CA ALA A 186 3.34 15.63 -6.67
C ALA A 186 1.90 16.11 -6.50
N LEU A 187 1.28 15.76 -5.36
CA LEU A 187 -0.09 16.16 -5.04
C LEU A 187 -0.21 17.67 -4.79
N LEU A 188 0.73 18.26 -4.04
CA LEU A 188 0.83 19.71 -3.85
C LEU A 188 0.97 20.43 -5.20
N ARG A 189 1.81 19.91 -6.11
CA ARG A 189 1.98 20.51 -7.44
C ARG A 189 0.73 20.40 -8.30
N ALA A 190 -0.01 19.29 -8.22
CA ALA A 190 -1.30 19.15 -8.88
C ALA A 190 -2.33 20.16 -8.35
N ALA A 191 -2.39 20.37 -7.03
CA ALA A 191 -3.27 21.36 -6.42
C ALA A 191 -2.96 22.78 -6.86
N GLU A 192 -1.68 23.17 -6.91
CA GLU A 192 -1.27 24.47 -7.43
C GLU A 192 -1.63 24.67 -8.90
N ALA A 193 -1.47 23.62 -9.72
CA ALA A 193 -1.84 23.65 -11.12
C ALA A 193 -3.36 23.81 -11.32
N ALA A 194 -4.17 23.15 -10.51
CA ALA A 194 -5.63 23.31 -10.51
C ALA A 194 -6.03 24.76 -10.19
N LEU A 195 -5.45 25.33 -9.12
CA LEU A 195 -5.70 26.72 -8.72
C LEU A 195 -5.24 27.72 -9.79
N ALA A 196 -4.08 27.49 -10.41
CA ALA A 196 -3.58 28.33 -11.51
C ALA A 196 -4.49 28.28 -12.75
N ALA A 197 -5.16 27.15 -12.99
CA ALA A 197 -6.18 26.99 -14.02
C ALA A 197 -7.56 27.55 -13.63
N GLY A 198 -7.69 28.15 -12.44
CA GLY A 198 -8.95 28.69 -11.93
C GLY A 198 -9.95 27.63 -11.49
N LYS A 199 -9.50 26.39 -11.26
CA LYS A 199 -10.35 25.25 -10.87
C LYS A 199 -10.16 24.95 -9.38
N PRO A 200 -11.24 25.01 -8.55
CA PRO A 200 -11.11 24.81 -7.11
C PRO A 200 -10.98 23.34 -6.70
N GLY A 201 -11.28 22.38 -7.59
CA GLY A 201 -11.19 20.96 -7.31
C GLY A 201 -10.32 20.20 -8.32
N MET A 202 -9.87 19.02 -7.90
CA MET A 202 -9.17 18.08 -8.79
C MET A 202 -9.53 16.63 -8.48
N VAL A 203 -9.48 15.77 -9.49
CA VAL A 203 -9.68 14.32 -9.38
C VAL A 203 -8.42 13.62 -9.88
N VAL A 204 -7.85 12.76 -9.05
CA VAL A 204 -6.74 11.88 -9.46
C VAL A 204 -7.33 10.71 -10.23
N LEU A 205 -7.00 10.62 -11.53
CA LEU A 205 -7.45 9.58 -12.45
C LEU A 205 -6.54 8.35 -12.39
N ASP A 206 -5.23 8.59 -12.35
CA ASP A 206 -4.21 7.55 -12.28
C ASP A 206 -3.05 8.02 -11.40
N ARG A 207 -2.39 7.06 -10.76
CA ARG A 207 -1.20 7.29 -9.93
C ARG A 207 -0.20 6.18 -10.18
N LYS A 208 1.04 6.56 -10.50
CA LYS A 208 2.17 5.64 -10.67
C LYS A 208 3.33 6.08 -9.79
N ASP A 209 3.69 5.21 -8.85
CA ASP A 209 4.88 5.40 -8.02
C ASP A 209 5.99 4.50 -8.53
N LEU A 210 7.13 5.12 -8.81
CA LEU A 210 8.29 4.49 -9.40
C LEU A 210 9.46 4.61 -8.44
N ARG A 211 10.09 3.48 -8.15
CA ARG A 211 11.41 3.46 -7.52
C ARG A 211 12.47 3.65 -8.60
N GLN A 212 13.30 4.67 -8.45
CA GLN A 212 14.39 4.92 -9.37
C GLN A 212 15.62 4.12 -8.95
N MET A 213 16.26 3.50 -9.93
CA MET A 213 17.47 2.72 -9.76
C MET A 213 18.57 3.30 -10.66
N LEU A 214 19.76 3.51 -10.11
CA LEU A 214 20.95 3.89 -10.84
C LEU A 214 21.69 2.63 -11.28
N VAL A 215 21.89 2.50 -12.58
CA VAL A 215 22.71 1.45 -13.19
C VAL A 215 23.92 2.12 -13.83
N GLN A 216 25.12 1.78 -13.37
CA GLN A 216 26.34 2.19 -14.05
C GLN A 216 26.50 1.37 -15.32
N THR A 217 26.95 2.00 -16.41
CA THR A 217 27.22 1.30 -17.67
C THR A 217 28.64 1.60 -18.15
N TYR A 218 29.29 0.61 -18.74
CA TYR A 218 30.56 0.74 -19.44
C TYR A 218 30.36 0.30 -20.90
N ASN A 219 30.55 1.21 -21.85
CA ASN A 219 30.25 1.00 -23.27
C ASN A 219 28.81 0.52 -23.54
N GLY A 220 27.84 1.05 -22.79
CA GLY A 220 26.41 0.68 -22.93
C GLY A 220 26.03 -0.64 -22.25
N VAL A 221 26.99 -1.36 -21.66
CA VAL A 221 26.74 -2.60 -20.93
C VAL A 221 26.62 -2.28 -19.43
N PRO A 222 25.54 -2.71 -18.73
CA PRO A 222 25.42 -2.58 -17.29
C PRO A 222 26.61 -3.18 -16.54
N THR A 223 27.25 -2.39 -15.69
CA THR A 223 28.33 -2.80 -14.80
C THR A 223 27.90 -2.62 -13.35
N GLY A 224 27.83 -3.73 -12.61
CA GLY A 224 27.45 -3.72 -11.20
C GLY A 224 25.93 -3.86 -10.98
N ALA A 225 25.56 -3.99 -9.70
CA ALA A 225 24.16 -4.07 -9.29
C ALA A 225 23.48 -2.69 -9.38
N ALA A 226 22.20 -2.69 -9.76
CA ALA A 226 21.40 -1.48 -9.71
C ALA A 226 21.31 -0.97 -8.26
N THR A 227 21.61 0.30 -8.05
CA THR A 227 21.58 0.94 -6.71
C THR A 227 20.33 1.82 -6.58
N PRO A 228 19.64 1.82 -5.44
CA PRO A 228 18.49 2.71 -5.23
C PRO A 228 18.91 4.18 -5.36
N ALA A 229 18.23 4.94 -6.22
CA ALA A 229 18.58 6.33 -6.53
C ALA A 229 17.55 7.34 -6.02
N GLY A 230 16.28 6.95 -5.91
CA GLY A 230 15.22 7.86 -5.52
C GLY A 230 13.83 7.32 -5.81
N PHE A 231 12.86 8.22 -5.82
CA PHE A 231 11.46 7.93 -6.13
C PHE A 231 10.91 8.97 -7.10
N SER A 232 9.90 8.56 -7.86
CA SER A 232 9.11 9.42 -8.72
C SER A 232 7.64 9.06 -8.59
N THR A 233 6.78 10.06 -8.51
CA THR A 233 5.33 9.89 -8.56
C THR A 233 4.79 10.61 -9.78
N GLU A 234 4.01 9.90 -10.57
CA GLU A 234 3.24 10.45 -11.68
C GLU A 234 1.75 10.42 -11.32
N LEU A 235 1.09 11.57 -11.44
CA LEU A 235 -0.35 11.72 -11.22
C LEU A 235 -1.00 12.18 -12.52
N GLU A 236 -2.01 11.46 -12.99
CA GLU A 236 -2.93 11.99 -14.01
C GLU A 236 -4.11 12.62 -13.30
N VAL A 237 -4.31 13.92 -13.52
CA VAL A 237 -5.25 14.72 -12.73
C VAL A 237 -6.17 15.48 -13.67
N ARG A 238 -7.48 15.42 -13.39
CA ARG A 238 -8.49 16.27 -14.03
C ARG A 238 -8.87 17.40 -13.10
N PHE A 239 -8.88 18.63 -13.60
CA PHE A 239 -9.36 19.77 -12.84
C PHE A 239 -10.88 19.91 -13.02
N VAL A 240 -11.58 20.16 -11.92
CA VAL A 240 -13.04 20.21 -11.87
C VAL A 240 -13.49 21.41 -11.04
N ASP A 241 -14.71 21.87 -11.30
CA ASP A 241 -15.34 22.87 -10.43
C ASP A 241 -15.93 22.18 -9.20
N ALA A 242 -15.43 22.50 -8.01
CA ALA A 242 -15.84 21.94 -6.72
C ALA A 242 -17.35 22.08 -6.43
N ALA A 243 -18.01 23.09 -7.01
CA ALA A 243 -19.46 23.26 -6.93
C ALA A 243 -20.25 22.17 -7.71
N SER A 244 -19.58 21.38 -8.54
CA SER A 244 -20.19 20.40 -9.45
C SER A 244 -20.40 19.03 -8.82
N GLY A 245 -20.76 18.94 -7.53
CA GLY A 245 -20.98 17.69 -6.79
C GLY A 245 -21.95 16.66 -7.42
N GLY A 246 -22.40 16.87 -8.65
CA GLY A 246 -23.24 16.01 -9.48
C GLY A 246 -23.30 16.36 -10.97
N GLY A 247 -22.79 17.52 -11.44
CA GLY A 247 -23.55 18.25 -12.47
C GLY A 247 -23.10 18.25 -13.93
N GLY A 248 -21.80 18.29 -14.24
CA GLY A 248 -21.34 18.58 -15.62
C GLY A 248 -20.35 17.58 -16.21
N ASP A 249 -19.40 17.13 -15.39
CA ASP A 249 -18.22 16.41 -15.89
C ASP A 249 -18.30 14.88 -15.70
N GLY A 250 -19.43 14.36 -15.20
CA GLY A 250 -19.64 12.93 -14.96
C GLY A 250 -18.98 12.36 -13.70
N TYR A 251 -18.37 13.21 -12.85
CA TYR A 251 -17.62 12.79 -11.64
C TYR A 251 -18.39 12.91 -10.31
N GLY A 252 -19.67 13.28 -10.33
CA GLY A 252 -20.46 13.41 -9.10
C GLY A 252 -21.16 12.10 -8.73
N GLY A 253 -20.80 11.53 -7.57
CA GLY A 253 -21.51 10.39 -6.98
C GLY A 253 -20.63 9.27 -6.41
N GLY A 254 -19.32 9.27 -6.69
CA GLY A 254 -18.40 8.26 -6.15
C GLY A 254 -16.91 8.60 -6.24
N TRP A 255 -16.54 9.64 -6.99
CA TRP A 255 -15.16 10.09 -7.09
C TRP A 255 -14.82 11.05 -5.96
N ARG A 256 -13.65 10.85 -5.34
CA ARG A 256 -13.13 11.74 -4.29
C ARG A 256 -12.54 12.99 -4.95
N VAL A 257 -13.38 14.00 -5.16
CA VAL A 257 -12.92 15.34 -5.55
C VAL A 257 -12.10 15.91 -4.40
N LEU A 258 -10.85 16.28 -4.69
CA LEU A 258 -9.95 16.92 -3.75
C LEU A 258 -10.10 18.44 -3.88
N ASP A 259 -10.31 19.12 -2.77
CA ASP A 259 -10.26 20.58 -2.70
C ASP A 259 -8.80 21.04 -2.84
N ALA A 260 -8.49 21.75 -3.92
CA ALA A 260 -7.13 22.16 -4.22
C ALA A 260 -6.58 23.17 -3.21
N ALA A 261 -7.43 24.04 -2.66
CA ALA A 261 -7.03 25.00 -1.63
C ALA A 261 -6.73 24.29 -0.29
N ALA A 262 -7.55 23.30 0.08
CA ALA A 262 -7.35 22.49 1.28
C ALA A 262 -6.07 21.65 1.19
N VAL A 263 -5.82 20.99 0.04
CA VAL A 263 -4.57 20.25 -0.21
C VAL A 263 -3.36 21.17 -0.08
N ARG A 264 -3.39 22.35 -0.72
CA ARG A 264 -2.29 23.33 -0.62
C ARG A 264 -2.10 23.79 0.83
N ALA A 265 -3.18 24.09 1.56
CA ALA A 265 -3.08 24.55 2.95
C ALA A 265 -2.49 23.48 3.88
N ALA A 266 -2.79 22.20 3.65
CA ALA A 266 -2.26 21.09 4.44
C ALA A 266 -0.77 20.82 4.14
N LEU A 267 -0.37 20.84 2.87
CA LEU A 267 0.97 20.41 2.45
C LEU A 267 2.00 21.55 2.33
N ALA A 268 1.60 22.76 1.94
CA ALA A 268 2.54 23.87 1.74
C ALA A 268 3.40 24.21 2.97
N PRO A 269 2.91 24.12 4.23
CA PRO A 269 3.75 24.37 5.40
C PRO A 269 4.92 23.39 5.56
N ALA A 270 4.77 22.14 5.09
CA ALA A 270 5.83 21.13 5.12
C ALA A 270 6.86 21.34 4.01
N TYR A 271 6.47 22.00 2.92
CA TYR A 271 7.30 22.23 1.73
C TYR A 271 7.41 23.73 1.39
N PRO A 272 7.98 24.56 2.28
CA PRO A 272 8.05 25.99 2.07
C PRO A 272 8.83 26.30 0.78
N ALA A 273 8.26 27.14 -0.07
CA ALA A 273 8.98 27.72 -1.18
C ALA A 273 10.13 28.55 -0.62
N ARG A 274 11.38 28.08 -0.75
CA ARG A 274 12.54 28.91 -0.43
C ARG A 274 12.57 30.06 -1.43
N THR A 275 12.24 31.26 -0.96
CA THR A 275 12.54 32.50 -1.68
C THR A 275 14.02 32.47 -2.04
N ALA A 276 14.33 32.72 -3.31
CA ALA A 276 15.71 32.74 -3.77
C ALA A 276 16.49 33.77 -2.95
N GLU A 277 17.32 33.29 -2.01
CA GLU A 277 18.39 34.12 -1.45
C GLU A 277 19.28 34.49 -2.64
N ARG A 278 19.32 35.80 -2.94
CA ARG A 278 20.14 36.40 -3.99
C ARG A 278 21.61 36.38 -3.60
#